data_AF-A0A434HDI1-F1
#
_entry.id   AF-A0A434HDI1-F1
#
_cell.length_a   1.000
_cell.length_b   1.000
_cell.length_c   1.000
_cell.angle_alpha   90.00
_cell.angle_beta   90.00
_cell.angle_gamma   90.00
#
_symmetry.space_group_name_H-M   'P 1'
#
loop_
_entity.id
_entity.type
_entity.pdbx_description
1 polymer ?
#
loop_
_entity_poly.entity_id
_entity_poly.type
_entity_poly.pdbx_seq_one_letter_code
_entity_poly.pdbx_strand_id
1 'polypeptide(L)'
;YPDIDYGVTFLPGKDSGWSSFAGGDNFVVTKGTTKLPVVKEFLDFAYSLEGQTILAKYGSLPVRGDIAKEALKDLDPRYQVAAEAMTKGKTPYSVVFNDLINSANGPWTQMINEVFFGDDVDGAIANAQETMQSIIDQAPQK
;
A
#
# COMPACT_ATOMS: atom_id res chain seq x y z
N TYR A 1 -16.83 20.94 2.35
CA TYR A 1 -18.06 20.13 2.47
C TYR A 1 -17.99 19.33 3.76
N PRO A 2 -18.46 19.87 4.89
CA PRO A 2 -18.64 19.09 6.12
C PRO A 2 -19.91 18.21 6.11
N ASP A 3 -20.76 18.31 5.07
CA ASP A 3 -22.12 17.76 5.08
C ASP A 3 -22.33 16.52 4.18
N ILE A 4 -21.26 15.83 3.77
CA ILE A 4 -21.40 14.59 3.02
C ILE A 4 -21.61 13.43 4.00
N ASP A 5 -22.76 12.79 3.91
CA ASP A 5 -23.03 11.53 4.60
C ASP A 5 -22.39 10.36 3.85
N TYR A 6 -21.37 9.75 4.45
CA TYR A 6 -20.67 8.60 3.86
C TYR A 6 -20.08 7.66 4.91
N GLY A 7 -20.10 6.38 4.59
CA GLY A 7 -19.47 5.32 5.36
C GLY A 7 -18.10 4.91 4.81
N VAL A 8 -17.31 4.28 5.68
CA VAL A 8 -16.07 3.57 5.31
C VAL A 8 -16.20 2.15 5.83
N THR A 9 -15.84 1.16 5.01
CA THR A 9 -15.87 -0.26 5.36
C THR A 9 -14.70 -0.99 4.69
N PHE A 10 -14.49 -2.26 5.03
CA PHE A 10 -13.41 -3.07 4.49
C PHE A 10 -13.66 -3.49 3.04
N LEU A 11 -12.59 -3.77 2.29
CA LEU A 11 -12.70 -4.36 0.96
C LEU A 11 -13.18 -5.82 1.12
N PRO A 12 -14.39 -6.17 0.60
CA PRO A 12 -14.95 -7.49 0.80
C PRO A 12 -14.25 -8.54 -0.06
N GLY A 13 -14.16 -9.77 0.44
CA GLY A 13 -13.82 -10.93 -0.39
C GLY A 13 -15.01 -11.37 -1.25
N LYS A 14 -14.73 -12.12 -2.33
CA LYS A 14 -15.75 -12.65 -3.25
C LYS A 14 -16.81 -13.49 -2.54
N ASP A 15 -16.36 -14.45 -1.72
CA ASP A 15 -17.26 -15.40 -1.06
C ASP A 15 -17.50 -15.05 0.42
N SER A 16 -16.45 -14.59 1.12
CA SER A 16 -16.53 -14.11 2.50
C SER A 16 -15.26 -13.37 2.91
N GLY A 17 -15.27 -12.79 4.12
CA GLY A 17 -14.11 -12.13 4.69
C GLY A 17 -13.79 -10.79 4.04
N TRP A 18 -12.61 -10.27 4.35
CA TRP A 18 -12.15 -8.96 3.90
C TRP A 18 -10.63 -8.92 3.84
N SER A 19 -10.11 -8.00 3.04
CA SER A 19 -8.67 -7.78 2.85
C SER A 19 -8.34 -6.29 2.84
N SER A 20 -7.05 -5.97 2.86
CA SER A 20 -6.57 -4.62 2.57
C SER A 20 -5.22 -4.66 1.87
N PHE A 21 -4.95 -3.67 1.02
CA PHE A 21 -3.63 -3.45 0.45
C PHE A 21 -2.84 -2.51 1.37
N ALA A 22 -1.69 -2.97 1.86
CA ALA A 22 -0.79 -2.17 2.68
C ALA A 22 0.30 -1.55 1.80
N GLY A 23 0.13 -0.29 1.44
CA GLY A 23 1.11 0.50 0.68
C GLY A 23 1.90 1.45 1.58
N GLY A 24 2.24 2.62 1.02
CA GLY A 24 3.03 3.65 1.68
C GLY A 24 4.52 3.53 1.38
N ASP A 25 5.30 4.36 2.07
CA ASP A 25 6.73 4.50 1.84
C ASP A 25 7.54 4.01 3.04
N ASN A 26 8.71 3.44 2.76
CA ASN A 26 9.70 3.12 3.79
C ASN A 26 10.81 4.16 3.81
N PHE A 27 11.47 4.29 4.97
CA PHE A 27 12.73 5.02 5.06
C PHE A 27 13.90 4.16 4.59
N VAL A 28 14.71 4.71 3.69
CA VAL A 28 15.97 4.08 3.27
C VAL A 28 17.12 5.04 3.55
N VAL A 29 18.17 4.50 4.15
CA VAL A 29 19.41 5.23 4.40
C VAL A 29 20.39 4.94 3.27
N THR A 30 20.77 5.96 2.51
CA THR A 30 21.66 5.80 1.36
C THR A 30 23.06 5.38 1.80
N LYS A 31 23.67 4.47 1.03
CA LYS A 31 25.05 4.02 1.25
C LYS A 31 26.00 5.22 1.29
N GLY A 32 26.89 5.25 2.28
CA GLY A 32 27.92 6.29 2.42
C GLY A 32 27.50 7.53 3.21
N THR A 33 26.29 7.58 3.78
CA THR A 33 25.94 8.69 4.68
C THR A 33 26.84 8.72 5.92
N THR A 34 27.28 9.92 6.29
CA THR A 34 28.01 10.17 7.54
C THR A 34 27.10 10.71 8.64
N LYS A 35 25.80 10.89 8.36
CA LYS A 35 24.81 11.55 9.24
C LYS A 35 23.90 10.57 9.98
N LEU A 36 24.35 9.34 10.24
CA LEU A 36 23.54 8.29 10.88
C LEU A 36 22.91 8.71 12.22
N PRO A 37 23.58 9.45 13.13
CA PRO A 37 22.97 9.84 14.40
C PRO A 37 21.71 10.68 14.23
N VAL A 38 21.75 11.70 13.37
CA VAL A 38 20.61 12.60 13.11
C VAL A 38 19.49 11.87 12.37
N VAL A 39 19.83 10.97 11.44
CA VAL A 39 18.82 10.12 10.78
C VAL A 39 18.08 9.27 11.80
N LYS A 40 18.80 8.67 12.77
CA LYS A 40 18.17 7.88 13.83
C LYS A 40 17.24 8.74 14.69
N GLU A 41 17.66 9.93 15.11
CA GLU A 41 16.83 10.85 15.89
C GLU A 41 15.54 11.22 15.15
N PHE A 42 15.62 11.48 13.84
CA PHE A 42 14.45 11.75 13.02
C PHE A 42 13.50 10.55 12.94
N LEU A 43 14.02 9.33 12.76
CA LEU A 43 13.19 8.12 12.73
C LEU A 43 12.54 7.86 14.09
N ASP A 44 13.28 8.02 15.18
CA ASP A 44 12.76 7.88 16.54
C ASP A 44 11.58 8.86 16.77
N PHE A 45 11.70 10.11 16.31
CA PHE A 45 10.60 11.07 16.32
C PHE A 45 9.44 10.65 15.42
N ALA A 46 9.70 10.29 14.16
CA ALA A 46 8.65 9.91 13.20
C ALA A 46 7.82 8.72 13.67
N TYR A 47 8.43 7.75 14.35
CA TYR A 47 7.77 6.57 14.94
C TYR A 47 7.26 6.79 16.38
N SER A 48 7.49 7.96 16.98
CA SER A 48 6.92 8.31 18.28
C SER A 48 5.41 8.56 18.19
N LEU A 49 4.71 8.58 19.32
CA LEU A 49 3.29 8.95 19.34
C LEU A 49 3.06 10.36 18.79
N GLU A 50 3.93 11.31 19.11
CA GLU A 50 3.84 12.68 18.61
C GLU A 50 3.97 12.71 17.08
N GLY A 51 5.01 12.07 16.53
CA GLY A 51 5.23 11.98 15.08
C GLY A 51 4.06 11.30 14.36
N GLN A 52 3.58 10.17 14.88
CA GLN A 52 2.43 9.47 14.31
C GLN A 52 1.13 10.28 14.38
N THR A 53 0.92 11.06 15.45
CA THR A 53 -0.25 11.96 15.58
C THR A 53 -0.18 13.09 14.56
N ILE A 54 1.00 13.68 14.34
CA ILE A 54 1.21 14.71 13.32
C ILE A 54 0.95 14.15 11.92
N LEU A 55 1.52 12.98 11.60
CA LEU A 55 1.32 12.32 10.30
C LEU A 55 -0.16 11.98 10.07
N ALA A 56 -0.84 11.48 11.10
CA ALA A 56 -2.27 11.17 11.05
C ALA A 56 -3.15 12.38 10.77
N LYS A 57 -2.85 13.52 11.40
CA LYS A 57 -3.54 14.78 11.14
C LYS A 57 -3.48 15.21 9.67
N TYR A 58 -2.42 14.84 8.96
CA TYR A 58 -2.24 15.13 7.53
C TYR A 58 -2.60 13.96 6.61
N GLY A 59 -3.31 12.95 7.12
CA GLY A 59 -3.92 11.89 6.31
C GLY A 59 -3.09 10.60 6.19
N SER A 60 -1.93 10.49 6.84
CA SER A 60 -1.20 9.23 6.91
C SER A 60 -1.84 8.30 7.94
N LEU A 61 -2.05 7.03 7.61
CA LEU A 61 -2.36 6.06 8.67
C LEU A 61 -1.13 5.83 9.55
N PRO A 62 -1.31 5.65 10.88
CA PRO A 62 -0.21 5.27 11.74
C PRO A 62 0.39 3.93 11.32
N VAL A 63 1.72 3.86 11.25
CA VAL A 63 2.48 2.65 10.88
C VAL A 63 2.81 1.76 12.08
N ARG A 64 2.46 2.21 13.29
CA ARG A 64 2.60 1.48 14.54
C ARG A 64 1.24 1.09 15.11
N GLY A 65 0.91 -0.20 15.00
CA GLY A 65 -0.37 -0.72 15.47
C GLY A 65 -0.59 -0.57 16.97
N ASP A 66 0.47 -0.57 17.78
CA ASP A 66 0.41 -0.46 19.23
C ASP A 66 0.00 0.93 19.74
N ILE A 67 0.21 1.98 18.93
CA ILE A 67 -0.13 3.37 19.27
C ILE A 67 -1.15 4.01 18.32
N ALA A 68 -1.61 3.28 17.29
CA ALA A 68 -2.52 3.80 16.27
C ALA A 68 -3.81 4.38 16.86
N LYS A 69 -4.42 3.70 17.85
CA LYS A 69 -5.63 4.18 18.52
C LYS A 69 -5.43 5.55 19.18
N GLU A 70 -4.30 5.72 19.86
CA GLU A 70 -3.98 6.98 20.56
C GLU A 70 -3.65 8.09 19.56
N ALA A 71 -2.90 7.78 18.50
CA ALA A 71 -2.56 8.75 17.45
C ALA A 71 -3.79 9.25 16.66
N LEU A 72 -4.87 8.46 16.62
CA LEU A 72 -6.10 8.77 15.89
C LEU A 72 -7.23 9.33 16.75
N LYS A 73 -7.06 9.43 18.07
CA LYS A 73 -8.15 9.66 19.04
C LYS A 73 -8.97 10.94 18.79
N ASP A 74 -8.32 11.97 18.26
CA ASP A 74 -8.92 13.30 18.03
C ASP A 74 -9.33 13.53 16.56
N LEU A 75 -9.18 12.50 15.71
CA LEU A 75 -9.57 12.54 14.29
C LEU A 75 -10.94 11.88 14.07
N ASP A 76 -11.42 11.97 12.83
CA ASP A 76 -12.65 11.31 12.42
C ASP A 76 -12.60 9.79 12.74
N PRO A 77 -13.61 9.22 13.41
CA PRO A 77 -13.60 7.81 13.81
C PRO A 77 -13.46 6.84 12.64
N ARG A 78 -13.76 7.27 11.40
CA ARG A 78 -13.56 6.47 10.19
C ARG A 78 -12.08 6.15 9.94
N TYR A 79 -11.13 6.94 10.47
CA TYR A 79 -9.71 6.58 10.42
C TYR A 79 -9.41 5.31 11.23
N GLN A 80 -10.17 5.00 12.28
CA GLN A 80 -9.99 3.76 13.03
C GLN A 80 -10.42 2.54 12.21
N VAL A 81 -11.43 2.68 11.35
CA VAL A 81 -11.82 1.62 10.40
C VAL A 81 -10.67 1.35 9.43
N ALA A 82 -10.04 2.40 8.91
CA ALA A 82 -8.89 2.25 8.02
C ALA A 82 -7.66 1.63 8.74
N ALA A 83 -7.41 2.00 10.00
CA ALA A 83 -6.38 1.37 10.82
C ALA A 83 -6.68 -0.11 11.13
N GLU A 84 -7.94 -0.47 11.38
CA GLU A 84 -8.37 -1.85 11.57
C GLU A 84 -8.19 -2.67 10.29
N ALA A 85 -8.49 -2.08 9.12
CA ALA A 85 -8.25 -2.73 7.83
C ALA A 85 -6.77 -3.11 7.62
N MET A 86 -5.84 -2.32 8.15
CA MET A 86 -4.41 -2.62 8.07
C MET A 86 -3.99 -3.87 8.86
N THR A 87 -4.80 -4.38 9.79
CA THR A 87 -4.51 -5.63 10.51
C THR A 87 -4.50 -6.86 9.58
N LYS A 88 -5.17 -6.79 8.42
CA LYS A 88 -5.07 -7.77 7.33
C LYS A 88 -4.40 -7.21 6.07
N GLY A 89 -3.69 -6.10 6.21
CA GLY A 89 -2.93 -5.48 5.14
C GLY A 89 -1.93 -6.47 4.52
N LYS A 90 -1.89 -6.53 3.19
CA LYS A 90 -0.89 -7.28 2.43
C LYS A 90 -0.15 -6.35 1.48
N THR A 91 1.18 -6.52 1.42
CA THR A 91 2.06 -5.82 0.49
C THR A 91 2.68 -6.88 -0.44
N PRO A 92 2.31 -6.93 -1.73
CA PRO A 92 3.02 -7.72 -2.71
C PRO A 92 4.46 -7.22 -2.84
N TYR A 93 5.41 -8.14 -3.02
CA TYR A 93 6.82 -7.80 -3.18
C TYR A 93 7.41 -8.49 -4.40
N SER A 94 8.09 -7.70 -5.24
CA SER A 94 8.93 -8.18 -6.33
C SER A 94 10.01 -7.13 -6.62
N VAL A 95 11.21 -7.56 -7.01
CA VAL A 95 12.29 -6.64 -7.43
C VAL A 95 11.99 -5.97 -8.78
N VAL A 96 11.04 -6.51 -9.53
CA VAL A 96 10.55 -6.01 -10.82
C VAL A 96 9.10 -5.50 -10.72
N PHE A 97 8.60 -5.18 -9.51
CA PHE A 97 7.19 -4.80 -9.29
C PHE A 97 6.73 -3.64 -10.19
N ASN A 98 7.62 -2.68 -10.48
CA ASN A 98 7.31 -1.60 -11.41
C ASN A 98 6.92 -2.11 -12.80
N ASP A 99 7.68 -3.07 -13.32
CA ASP A 99 7.48 -3.60 -14.67
C ASP A 99 6.23 -4.49 -14.74
N LEU A 100 5.85 -5.11 -13.62
CA LEU A 100 4.65 -5.93 -13.49
C LEU A 100 3.36 -5.08 -13.38
N ILE A 101 3.35 -4.09 -12.48
CA ILE A 101 2.12 -3.42 -12.01
C ILE A 101 2.09 -1.92 -12.33
N ASN A 102 3.12 -1.16 -11.99
CA ASN A 102 3.06 0.31 -11.99
C ASN A 102 3.28 0.94 -13.37
N SER A 103 4.03 0.25 -14.24
CA SER A 103 4.34 0.73 -15.58
C SER A 103 3.05 0.90 -16.39
N ALA A 104 2.89 2.08 -17.02
CA ALA A 104 1.77 2.34 -17.93
C ALA A 104 1.76 1.39 -19.14
N ASN A 105 2.94 0.84 -19.49
CA ASN A 105 3.09 -0.14 -20.56
C ASN A 105 3.20 -1.58 -20.02
N GLY A 106 3.05 -1.78 -18.71
CA GLY A 106 3.16 -3.09 -18.07
C GLY A 106 1.97 -4.01 -18.34
N PRO A 107 2.12 -5.32 -18.09
CA PRO A 107 1.08 -6.32 -18.34
C PRO A 107 -0.18 -6.08 -17.50
N TRP A 108 -0.08 -5.50 -16.30
CA TRP A 108 -1.25 -5.15 -15.49
C TRP A 108 -2.16 -4.13 -16.19
N THR A 109 -1.58 -3.04 -16.71
CA THR A 109 -2.34 -1.99 -17.40
C THR A 109 -2.96 -2.53 -18.69
N GLN A 110 -2.22 -3.35 -19.44
CA GLN A 110 -2.74 -3.99 -20.66
C GLN A 110 -3.91 -4.92 -20.33
N MET A 111 -3.76 -5.79 -19.32
CA MET A 111 -4.81 -6.69 -18.84
C MET A 111 -6.09 -5.93 -18.49
N ILE A 112 -5.98 -4.84 -17.72
CA ILE A 112 -7.16 -4.05 -17.32
C ILE A 112 -7.88 -3.48 -18.56
N ASN A 113 -7.15 -2.98 -19.56
CA ASN A 113 -7.78 -2.49 -20.78
C ASN A 113 -8.50 -3.62 -21.55
N GLU A 114 -7.86 -4.78 -21.72
CA GLU A 114 -8.44 -5.91 -22.44
C GLU A 114 -9.65 -6.50 -21.71
N VAL A 115 -9.60 -6.59 -20.38
CA VAL A 115 -10.72 -7.09 -19.57
C VAL A 115 -11.95 -6.18 -19.65
N PHE A 116 -11.77 -4.86 -19.68
CA PHE A 116 -12.90 -3.91 -19.70
C PHE A 116 -13.39 -3.54 -21.10
N PHE A 117 -12.53 -3.59 -22.12
CA PHE A 117 -12.84 -3.09 -23.46
C PHE A 117 -12.64 -4.11 -24.59
N GLY A 118 -12.12 -5.30 -24.29
CA GLY A 118 -11.97 -6.40 -25.24
C GLY A 118 -13.10 -7.42 -25.18
N ASP A 119 -12.93 -8.50 -25.95
CA ASP A 119 -13.94 -9.56 -26.12
C ASP A 119 -13.60 -10.87 -25.38
N ASP A 120 -12.38 -11.02 -24.85
CA ASP A 120 -11.88 -12.25 -24.19
C ASP A 120 -11.26 -11.96 -22.82
N VAL A 121 -12.11 -11.94 -21.78
CA VAL A 121 -11.71 -11.64 -20.40
C VAL A 121 -10.77 -12.70 -19.84
N ASP A 122 -11.09 -13.99 -20.02
CA ASP A 122 -10.31 -15.08 -19.43
C ASP A 122 -8.94 -15.20 -20.13
N GLY A 123 -8.90 -15.02 -21.46
CA GLY A 123 -7.66 -14.99 -22.23
C GLY A 123 -6.76 -13.80 -21.85
N ALA A 124 -7.33 -12.60 -21.66
CA ALA A 124 -6.58 -11.42 -21.22
C ALA A 124 -5.91 -11.64 -19.86
N ILE A 125 -6.63 -12.22 -18.90
CA ILE A 125 -6.09 -12.54 -17.57
C ILE A 125 -4.97 -13.59 -17.68
N ALA A 126 -5.19 -14.67 -18.43
CA ALA A 126 -4.19 -15.73 -18.61
C ALA A 126 -2.91 -15.21 -19.28
N ASN A 127 -3.04 -14.43 -20.35
CA ASN A 127 -1.91 -13.81 -21.05
C ASN A 127 -1.11 -12.86 -20.14
N ALA A 128 -1.79 -12.05 -19.32
CA ALA A 128 -1.14 -11.17 -18.37
C ALA A 128 -0.37 -11.95 -17.30
N GLN A 129 -0.94 -13.04 -16.77
CA GLN A 129 -0.27 -13.91 -15.80
C GLN A 129 0.99 -14.55 -16.38
N GLU A 130 0.92 -15.10 -17.59
CA GLU A 130 2.08 -15.67 -18.29
C GLU A 130 3.17 -14.62 -18.54
N THR A 131 2.77 -13.44 -19.01
CA THR A 131 3.70 -12.33 -19.26
C THR A 131 4.38 -11.85 -17.96
N MET A 132 3.61 -11.66 -16.88
CA MET A 132 4.17 -11.28 -15.58
C MET A 132 5.13 -12.35 -15.05
N GLN A 133 4.79 -13.63 -15.19
CA GLN A 133 5.66 -14.73 -14.77
C GLN A 133 6.98 -14.72 -15.57
N SER A 134 6.92 -14.50 -16.89
CA SER A 134 8.12 -14.38 -17.72
C SER A 134 9.04 -13.24 -17.28
N ILE A 135 8.48 -12.09 -16.90
CA ILE A 135 9.25 -10.96 -16.37
C ILE A 135 9.91 -11.32 -15.03
N ILE A 136 9.19 -12.04 -14.16
CA ILE A 136 9.72 -12.52 -12.87
C ILE A 136 10.88 -13.50 -13.10
N ASP A 137 10.73 -14.46 -14.03
CA ASP A 137 11.74 -15.48 -14.31
C ASP A 137 13.02 -14.89 -14.90
N GLN A 138 12.91 -13.78 -15.63
CA GLN A 138 14.03 -13.03 -16.20
C GLN A 138 14.64 -12.00 -15.23
N ALA A 139 14.03 -11.78 -14.07
CA ALA A 139 14.52 -10.80 -13.11
C ALA A 139 15.94 -11.16 -12.63
N PRO A 140 16.82 -10.16 -12.42
CA PRO A 140 18.14 -10.40 -11.86
C PRO A 140 18.05 -11.17 -10.55
N GLN A 141 18.70 -12.33 -10.49
CA GLN A 141 18.84 -13.08 -9.24
C GLN A 141 19.77 -12.28 -8.31
N LYS A 142 19.38 -12.20 -7.03
CA LYS A 142 20.19 -11.54 -6.00
C LYS A 142 21.45 -12.33 -5.67
#